data_AF-A0A9X8RLK9-F1
#
_entry.id   AF-A0A9X8RLK9-F1
#
_cell.length_a   1.000
_cell.length_b   1.000
_cell.length_c   1.000
_cell.angle_alpha   90.00
_cell.angle_beta   90.00
_cell.angle_gamma   90.00
#
_symmetry.space_group_name_H-M   'P 1'
#
loop_
_entity.id
_entity.type
_entity.pdbx_description
1 polymer ?
#
loop_
_entity_poly.entity_id
_entity_poly.type
_entity_poly.pdbx_seq_one_letter_code
_entity_poly.pdbx_strand_id
1 'polypeptide(L)'
;MALISGNFKGKIDNKSIWDYMHKLDYKLETLEERKKFIDELLNLKNIDELKFSDDEFWQEVFDKGICKANLNTIDVLWSETNISHFLEKVGTYLLAKDDKKEEKENIKVYDSYSEFKRSMQQEKKMRKHAEVVEFDVEDNENSNGKPVRILKNQKNFKLSPDIKISKKDRLKYSEIEDYYKYKQYLLNLKNDKEHRENLSKSINSNNVKLRIKKGGDIYRFAIKQLPLVQDDMLQVKLQKDKNIIWKAPLKDSCNDINIDCDLIDMFDPVHVKALLQILYNDNLIDEIALSKQDILNKIELTDTQKIILSLWEKGVTQNEIAKQLGIAQKNVNLHIDRIVNKFIDKYTEIYEDEYYYVYLVKGKYKKCSKCGEIKLIQRFDKNGKKGHKSICKACRQDGVQNRV
;
A
#
# COMPACT_ATOMS: atom_id res chain seq x y z
N MET A 1 -58.23 15.74 3.99
CA MET A 1 -56.99 15.16 4.50
C MET A 1 -55.85 16.07 4.08
N ALA A 2 -55.14 16.69 5.02
CA ALA A 2 -54.16 17.73 4.67
C ALA A 2 -52.76 17.28 5.06
N LEU A 3 -51.82 17.35 4.10
CA LEU A 3 -50.41 17.50 4.40
C LEU A 3 -50.25 18.86 5.09
N ILE A 4 -49.91 18.84 6.38
CA ILE A 4 -49.61 20.08 7.11
C ILE A 4 -48.08 20.16 7.12
N SER A 5 -47.54 21.18 6.45
CA SER A 5 -46.09 21.44 6.37
C SER A 5 -45.28 20.18 6.00
N GLY A 6 -45.64 19.51 4.89
CA GLY A 6 -44.94 18.31 4.38
C GLY A 6 -45.20 17.01 5.15
N ASN A 7 -45.89 17.04 6.29
CA ASN A 7 -46.14 15.86 7.11
C ASN A 7 -47.56 15.33 6.93
N PHE A 8 -47.68 14.09 6.46
CA PHE A 8 -48.94 13.35 6.53
C PHE A 8 -49.16 12.87 7.97
N LYS A 9 -50.15 13.48 8.65
CA LYS A 9 -50.55 13.16 10.03
C LYS A 9 -51.91 12.44 10.12
N GLY A 10 -52.53 12.13 8.98
CA GLY A 10 -53.81 11.45 8.91
C GLY A 10 -53.69 9.93 9.07
N LYS A 11 -54.84 9.26 9.11
CA LYS A 11 -54.96 7.81 8.97
C LYS A 11 -55.88 7.52 7.78
N ILE A 12 -55.50 6.57 6.95
CA ILE A 12 -56.34 6.01 5.89
C ILE A 12 -56.46 4.52 6.19
N ASP A 13 -57.68 3.99 6.21
CA ASP A 13 -57.97 2.61 6.61
C ASP A 13 -57.26 2.18 7.92
N ASN A 14 -57.36 3.02 8.96
CA ASN A 14 -56.68 2.87 10.26
C ASN A 14 -55.15 2.80 10.23
N LYS A 15 -54.50 2.85 9.06
CA LYS A 15 -53.05 2.86 8.88
C LYS A 15 -52.54 4.29 8.70
N SER A 16 -51.35 4.54 9.22
CA SER A 16 -50.59 5.77 9.08
C SER A 16 -49.23 5.47 8.44
N ILE A 17 -48.56 6.49 7.90
CA ILE A 17 -47.21 6.32 7.32
C ILE A 17 -46.19 5.76 8.34
N TRP A 18 -46.40 6.03 9.63
CA TRP A 18 -45.55 5.54 10.72
C TRP A 18 -45.65 4.03 10.93
N ASP A 19 -46.79 3.42 10.56
CA ASP A 19 -47.00 1.97 10.63
C ASP A 19 -46.15 1.20 9.61
N TYR A 20 -45.66 1.89 8.58
CA TYR A 20 -44.71 1.37 7.59
C TYR A 20 -43.26 1.76 7.93
N MET A 21 -43.04 3.01 8.36
CA MET A 21 -41.69 3.58 8.52
C MET A 21 -40.83 2.88 9.58
N HIS A 22 -41.43 2.30 10.61
CA HIS A 22 -40.70 1.64 11.71
C HIS A 22 -40.46 0.13 11.51
N LYS A 23 -40.91 -0.46 10.39
CA LYS A 23 -40.88 -1.91 10.18
C LYS A 23 -39.74 -2.43 9.31
N LEU A 24 -38.85 -1.57 8.80
CA LEU A 24 -37.75 -2.02 7.95
C LEU A 24 -36.73 -2.87 8.74
N ASP A 25 -36.51 -4.13 8.31
CA ASP A 25 -35.58 -5.06 8.95
C ASP A 25 -34.22 -5.09 8.22
N TYR A 26 -33.22 -4.43 8.79
CA TYR A 26 -31.86 -4.34 8.26
C TYR A 26 -30.99 -5.59 8.50
N LYS A 27 -31.53 -6.63 9.15
CA LYS A 27 -30.81 -7.90 9.37
C LYS A 27 -30.76 -8.80 8.13
N LEU A 28 -31.63 -8.57 7.14
CA LEU A 28 -31.68 -9.39 5.92
C LEU A 28 -30.46 -9.13 5.03
N GLU A 29 -29.68 -10.16 4.72
CA GLU A 29 -28.41 -10.04 3.99
C GLU A 29 -28.59 -10.09 2.46
N THR A 30 -29.56 -10.86 1.95
CA THR A 30 -29.74 -11.03 0.50
C THR A 30 -30.79 -10.06 -0.08
N LEU A 31 -30.53 -9.59 -1.30
CA LEU A 31 -31.43 -8.68 -2.02
C LEU A 31 -32.79 -9.33 -2.33
N GLU A 32 -32.83 -10.65 -2.56
CA GLU A 32 -34.07 -11.38 -2.81
C GLU A 32 -34.97 -11.45 -1.58
N GLU A 33 -34.40 -11.63 -0.38
CA GLU A 33 -35.14 -11.59 0.88
C GLU A 33 -35.71 -10.20 1.15
N ARG A 34 -34.93 -9.14 0.91
CA ARG A 34 -35.39 -7.76 1.07
C ARG A 34 -36.53 -7.41 0.12
N LYS A 35 -36.49 -7.90 -1.12
CA LYS A 35 -37.58 -7.74 -2.08
C LYS A 35 -38.86 -8.41 -1.61
N LYS A 36 -38.78 -9.67 -1.15
CA LYS A 36 -39.93 -10.39 -0.58
C LYS A 36 -40.51 -9.67 0.64
N PHE A 37 -39.64 -9.18 1.53
CA PHE A 37 -40.05 -8.42 2.72
C PHE A 37 -40.80 -7.13 2.36
N ILE A 38 -40.33 -6.38 1.35
CA ILE A 38 -41.02 -5.18 0.88
C ILE A 38 -42.35 -5.51 0.19
N ASP A 39 -42.39 -6.59 -0.61
CA ASP A 39 -43.63 -7.07 -1.23
C ASP A 39 -44.70 -7.35 -0.17
N GLU A 40 -44.32 -7.95 0.96
CA GLU A 40 -45.20 -8.20 2.11
C GLU A 40 -45.57 -6.90 2.85
N LEU A 41 -44.61 -6.02 3.11
CA LEU A 41 -44.81 -4.79 3.87
C LEU A 41 -45.75 -3.80 3.16
N LEU A 42 -45.65 -3.71 1.84
CA LEU A 42 -46.51 -2.86 1.01
C LEU A 42 -47.73 -3.60 0.47
N ASN A 43 -47.92 -4.88 0.82
CA ASN A 43 -49.03 -5.73 0.38
C ASN A 43 -49.22 -5.68 -1.15
N LEU A 44 -48.15 -5.97 -1.91
CA LEU A 44 -48.14 -5.86 -3.37
C LEU A 44 -48.77 -7.11 -4.02
N LYS A 45 -49.78 -6.90 -4.88
CA LYS A 45 -50.37 -7.94 -5.73
C LYS A 45 -49.97 -7.72 -7.19
N ASN A 46 -49.75 -8.83 -7.91
CA ASN A 46 -49.48 -8.80 -9.34
C ASN A 46 -50.79 -8.67 -10.11
N ILE A 47 -50.96 -7.57 -10.84
CA ILE A 47 -52.04 -7.35 -11.80
C ILE A 47 -51.38 -6.96 -13.12
N ASP A 48 -51.60 -7.75 -14.18
CA ASP A 48 -51.08 -7.50 -15.54
C ASP A 48 -49.57 -7.18 -15.60
N GLU A 49 -48.75 -8.09 -15.06
CA GLU A 49 -47.27 -7.98 -14.99
C GLU A 49 -46.71 -6.82 -14.14
N LEU A 50 -47.58 -6.00 -13.54
CA LEU A 50 -47.22 -4.89 -12.66
C LEU A 50 -47.63 -5.19 -11.21
N LYS A 51 -46.80 -4.72 -10.26
CA LYS A 51 -47.03 -4.88 -8.82
C LYS A 51 -47.74 -3.64 -8.28
N PHE A 52 -48.98 -3.79 -7.83
CA PHE A 52 -49.75 -2.72 -7.19
C PHE A 52 -50.00 -3.03 -5.73
N SER A 53 -50.00 -2.00 -4.89
CA SER A 53 -50.39 -2.16 -3.48
C SER A 53 -51.90 -2.36 -3.38
N ASP A 54 -52.28 -3.40 -2.65
CA ASP A 54 -53.68 -3.70 -2.30
C ASP A 54 -54.15 -2.90 -1.07
N ASP A 55 -53.25 -2.14 -0.44
CA ASP A 55 -53.60 -1.28 0.69
C ASP A 55 -54.28 0.00 0.19
N GLU A 56 -55.51 0.24 0.66
CA GLU A 56 -56.30 1.44 0.37
C GLU A 56 -55.55 2.73 0.73
N PHE A 57 -54.66 2.66 1.74
CA PHE A 57 -53.74 3.75 2.10
C PHE A 57 -52.94 4.27 0.91
N TRP A 58 -52.26 3.39 0.16
CA TRP A 58 -51.40 3.82 -0.94
C TRP A 58 -52.21 4.28 -2.15
N GLN A 59 -53.34 3.63 -2.41
CA GLN A 59 -54.26 4.04 -3.48
C GLN A 59 -54.80 5.44 -3.22
N GLU A 60 -55.29 5.73 -2.01
CA GLU A 60 -55.79 7.06 -1.68
C GLU A 60 -54.70 8.14 -1.63
N VAL A 61 -53.47 7.79 -1.22
CA VAL A 61 -52.33 8.72 -1.21
C VAL A 61 -51.99 9.18 -2.63
N PHE A 62 -52.03 8.28 -3.61
CA PHE A 62 -51.74 8.61 -5.01
C PHE A 62 -52.96 9.20 -5.74
N ASP A 63 -54.18 8.71 -5.47
CA ASP A 63 -55.39 9.08 -6.21
C ASP A 63 -56.13 10.30 -5.64
N LYS A 64 -56.21 10.47 -4.30
CA LYS A 64 -56.99 11.56 -3.67
C LYS A 64 -56.26 12.91 -3.60
N GLY A 65 -55.30 13.15 -4.48
CA GLY A 65 -54.70 14.49 -4.68
C GLY A 65 -53.80 14.96 -3.53
N ILE A 66 -53.27 14.03 -2.72
CA ILE A 66 -52.19 14.34 -1.76
C ILE A 66 -50.88 14.55 -2.54
N CYS A 67 -50.63 13.73 -3.57
CA CYS A 67 -49.65 14.02 -4.61
C CYS A 67 -50.28 14.92 -5.69
N LYS A 68 -50.10 16.24 -5.59
CA LYS A 68 -50.57 17.17 -6.60
C LYS A 68 -49.62 17.18 -7.79
N ALA A 69 -50.09 16.81 -8.98
CA ALA A 69 -49.30 16.90 -10.22
C ALA A 69 -49.08 18.36 -10.68
N ASN A 70 -49.91 19.29 -10.22
CA ASN A 70 -49.83 20.70 -10.58
C ASN A 70 -48.99 21.48 -9.56
N LEU A 71 -47.91 22.09 -10.03
CA LEU A 71 -47.03 22.93 -9.22
C LEU A 71 -47.71 24.26 -8.89
N ASN A 72 -47.71 24.64 -7.62
CA ASN A 72 -48.17 25.94 -7.14
C ASN A 72 -47.04 26.57 -6.30
N THR A 73 -46.93 27.90 -6.25
CA THR A 73 -45.84 28.62 -5.56
C THR A 73 -45.95 28.59 -4.02
N ILE A 74 -47.06 28.08 -3.48
CA ILE A 74 -47.38 28.11 -2.05
C ILE A 74 -47.31 26.71 -1.42
N ASP A 75 -47.49 25.66 -2.22
CA ASP A 75 -47.56 24.28 -1.72
C ASP A 75 -46.16 23.68 -1.54
N VAL A 76 -46.02 22.82 -0.52
CA VAL A 76 -44.79 22.06 -0.26
C VAL A 76 -44.55 21.03 -1.36
N LEU A 77 -43.30 20.87 -1.79
CA LEU A 77 -42.91 19.89 -2.81
C LEU A 77 -43.12 18.45 -2.30
N TRP A 78 -43.52 17.54 -3.20
CA TRP A 78 -43.73 16.14 -2.85
C TRP A 78 -42.47 15.47 -2.29
N SER A 79 -41.30 15.81 -2.83
CA SER A 79 -39.99 15.30 -2.38
C SER A 79 -39.69 15.60 -0.91
N GLU A 80 -40.27 16.68 -0.37
CA GLU A 80 -40.10 17.10 1.04
C GLU A 80 -41.13 16.45 1.96
N THR A 81 -42.00 15.60 1.43
CA THR A 81 -43.01 14.91 2.24
C THR A 81 -42.43 13.70 2.95
N ASN A 82 -42.96 13.41 4.15
CA ASN A 82 -42.61 12.21 4.89
C ASN A 82 -42.92 10.91 4.12
N ILE A 83 -43.89 10.93 3.20
CA ILE A 83 -44.22 9.81 2.33
C ILE A 83 -43.10 9.58 1.30
N SER A 84 -42.64 10.64 0.63
CA SER A 84 -41.51 10.55 -0.32
C SER A 84 -40.23 10.11 0.37
N HIS A 85 -39.92 10.67 1.53
CA HIS A 85 -38.75 10.25 2.31
C HIS A 85 -38.82 8.78 2.75
N PHE A 86 -40.01 8.24 3.03
CA PHE A 86 -40.16 6.81 3.29
C PHE A 86 -39.88 5.97 2.03
N LEU A 87 -40.42 6.35 0.88
CA LEU A 87 -40.15 5.63 -0.39
C LEU A 87 -38.67 5.68 -0.77
N GLU A 88 -38.01 6.82 -0.56
CA GLU A 88 -36.55 6.96 -0.72
C GLU A 88 -35.78 6.06 0.25
N LYS A 89 -36.22 5.93 1.51
CA LYS A 89 -35.63 4.98 2.48
C LYS A 89 -35.81 3.53 2.03
N VAL A 90 -36.96 3.16 1.50
CA VAL A 90 -37.21 1.81 0.94
C VAL A 90 -36.29 1.54 -0.25
N GLY A 91 -36.13 2.52 -1.16
CA GLY A 91 -35.18 2.45 -2.26
C GLY A 91 -33.73 2.30 -1.77
N THR A 92 -33.36 3.07 -0.75
CA THR A 92 -32.04 2.97 -0.12
C THR A 92 -31.84 1.60 0.54
N TYR A 93 -32.85 1.05 1.23
CA TYR A 93 -32.79 -0.28 1.85
C TYR A 93 -32.57 -1.42 0.84
N LEU A 94 -33.17 -1.31 -0.36
CA LEU A 94 -32.93 -2.25 -1.46
C LEU A 94 -31.51 -2.12 -2.05
N LEU A 95 -30.97 -0.90 -2.10
CA LEU A 95 -29.68 -0.61 -2.74
C LEU A 95 -28.48 -0.73 -1.79
N ALA A 96 -28.65 -0.37 -0.53
CA ALA A 96 -27.59 -0.33 0.46
C ALA A 96 -27.37 -1.72 1.03
N LYS A 97 -26.31 -2.40 0.60
CA LYS A 97 -25.69 -3.43 1.43
C LYS A 97 -25.18 -2.71 2.69
N ASP A 98 -25.98 -2.69 3.75
CA ASP A 98 -25.56 -2.14 5.04
C ASP A 98 -24.45 -3.03 5.64
N ASP A 99 -23.21 -2.79 5.20
CA ASP A 99 -22.01 -3.31 5.86
C ASP A 99 -21.79 -2.63 7.23
N LYS A 100 -22.63 -1.68 7.61
CA LYS A 100 -22.67 -1.09 8.94
C LYS A 100 -23.52 -1.96 9.87
N LYS A 101 -22.97 -3.10 10.27
CA LYS A 101 -23.33 -3.65 11.59
C LYS A 101 -23.14 -2.51 12.58
N GLU A 102 -24.18 -2.15 13.32
CA GLU A 102 -24.02 -1.31 14.51
C GLU A 102 -23.03 -2.03 15.43
N GLU A 103 -21.75 -1.69 15.29
CA GLU A 103 -20.74 -2.07 16.25
C GLU A 103 -21.24 -1.51 17.58
N LYS A 104 -21.58 -2.39 18.52
CA LYS A 104 -21.72 -1.97 19.91
C LYS A 104 -20.38 -1.36 20.30
N GLU A 105 -20.30 -0.03 20.28
CA GLU A 105 -19.12 0.69 20.73
C GLU A 105 -18.95 0.35 22.21
N ASN A 106 -17.99 -0.53 22.52
CA ASN A 106 -17.63 -0.83 23.90
C ASN A 106 -16.95 0.42 24.47
N ILE A 107 -17.71 1.29 25.12
CA ILE A 107 -17.19 2.48 25.79
C ILE A 107 -16.31 2.02 26.97
N LYS A 108 -15.01 2.29 26.89
CA LYS A 108 -14.10 2.08 28.02
C LYS A 108 -14.26 3.24 29.00
N VAL A 109 -14.75 2.93 30.20
CA VAL A 109 -14.82 3.87 31.33
C VAL A 109 -13.53 3.77 32.13
N TYR A 110 -12.98 4.93 32.55
CA TYR A 110 -11.77 5.02 33.36
C TYR A 110 -12.09 5.73 34.67
N ASP A 111 -11.51 5.26 35.77
CA ASP A 111 -11.81 5.79 37.11
C ASP A 111 -11.12 7.14 37.38
N SER A 112 -10.05 7.45 36.64
CA SER A 112 -9.30 8.69 36.80
C SER A 112 -8.95 9.37 35.48
N TYR A 113 -8.96 10.71 35.48
CA TYR A 113 -8.57 11.52 34.33
C TYR A 113 -7.11 11.29 33.90
N SER A 114 -6.22 10.95 34.84
CA SER A 114 -4.82 10.66 34.52
C SER A 114 -4.68 9.35 33.73
N GLU A 115 -5.47 8.34 34.06
CA GLU A 115 -5.52 7.04 33.37
C GLU A 115 -6.12 7.18 31.98
N PHE A 116 -7.21 7.94 31.86
CA PHE A 116 -7.79 8.29 30.56
C PHE A 116 -6.75 8.97 29.64
N LYS A 117 -6.03 9.97 30.16
CA LYS A 117 -5.02 10.70 29.39
C LYS A 117 -3.83 9.80 29.00
N ARG A 118 -3.43 8.89 29.89
CA ARG A 118 -2.37 7.90 29.63
C ARG A 118 -2.80 6.90 28.55
N SER A 119 -4.03 6.40 28.62
CA SER A 119 -4.60 5.49 27.61
C SER A 119 -4.72 6.17 26.25
N MET A 120 -5.20 7.42 26.19
CA MET A 120 -5.25 8.22 24.97
C MET A 120 -3.86 8.44 24.34
N GLN A 121 -2.83 8.68 25.15
CA GLN A 121 -1.46 8.80 24.66
C GLN A 121 -0.89 7.47 24.16
N GLN A 122 -1.21 6.37 24.83
CA GLN A 122 -0.84 5.03 24.38
C GLN A 122 -1.53 4.68 23.07
N GLU A 123 -2.85 4.87 22.94
CA GLU A 123 -3.57 4.65 21.68
C GLU A 123 -3.01 5.50 20.53
N LYS A 124 -2.71 6.77 20.78
CA LYS A 124 -2.06 7.63 19.76
C LYS A 124 -0.69 7.09 19.34
N LYS A 125 0.07 6.49 20.26
CA LYS A 125 1.36 5.83 19.93
C LYS A 125 1.15 4.52 19.19
N MET A 126 0.17 3.70 19.60
CA MET A 126 -0.23 2.47 18.90
C MET A 126 -0.62 2.78 17.46
N ARG A 127 -1.47 3.79 17.22
CA ARG A 127 -1.91 4.18 15.88
C ARG A 127 -0.77 4.69 14.99
N LYS A 128 0.27 5.29 15.56
CA LYS A 128 1.40 5.86 14.81
C LYS A 128 2.53 4.87 14.52
N HIS A 129 2.70 3.84 15.35
CA HIS A 129 3.89 2.98 15.31
C HIS A 129 3.59 1.48 15.29
N ALA A 130 2.33 1.05 15.43
CA ALA A 130 2.00 -0.37 15.36
C ALA A 130 1.80 -0.81 13.92
N GLU A 131 2.37 -1.97 13.57
CA GLU A 131 1.98 -2.71 12.38
C GLU A 131 0.65 -3.42 12.64
N VAL A 132 -0.20 -3.42 11.63
CA VAL A 132 -1.45 -4.19 11.65
C VAL A 132 -1.07 -5.61 11.21
N VAL A 133 -1.16 -6.58 12.12
CA VAL A 133 -1.02 -7.99 11.77
C VAL A 133 -2.44 -8.56 11.72
N GLU A 134 -2.89 -8.88 10.52
CA GLU A 134 -4.11 -9.64 10.32
C GLU A 134 -3.77 -11.11 10.59
N PHE A 135 -4.48 -11.70 11.54
CA PHE A 135 -4.46 -13.14 11.76
C PHE A 135 -5.66 -13.71 11.01
N ASP A 136 -5.41 -14.46 9.95
CA ASP A 136 -6.39 -15.37 9.38
C ASP A 136 -6.51 -16.55 10.36
N VAL A 137 -7.46 -16.47 11.29
CA VAL A 137 -7.82 -17.63 12.09
C VAL A 137 -8.84 -18.42 11.28
N GLU A 138 -8.35 -19.35 10.47
CA GLU A 138 -9.14 -20.52 10.10
C GLU A 138 -9.50 -21.28 11.40
N ASP A 139 -10.78 -21.61 11.55
CA ASP A 139 -11.33 -22.50 12.58
C ASP A 139 -11.57 -21.95 14.01
N ASN A 140 -12.34 -20.87 14.14
CA ASN A 140 -13.24 -20.72 15.30
C ASN A 140 -14.45 -19.83 14.98
N GLU A 141 -15.63 -20.43 14.86
CA GLU A 141 -16.92 -19.78 14.53
C GLU A 141 -17.44 -18.74 15.55
N ASN A 142 -16.65 -18.32 16.55
CA ASN A 142 -17.08 -17.32 17.54
C ASN A 142 -16.04 -16.25 17.89
N SER A 143 -15.00 -16.08 17.10
CA SER A 143 -14.08 -14.95 17.24
C SER A 143 -13.83 -14.30 15.88
N ASN A 144 -14.66 -13.32 15.53
CA ASN A 144 -14.36 -12.38 14.44
C ASN A 144 -12.96 -11.81 14.68
N GLY A 145 -12.01 -12.19 13.84
CA GLY A 145 -10.60 -11.80 13.88
C GLY A 145 -10.47 -10.29 13.81
N LYS A 146 -10.43 -9.62 14.97
CA LYS A 146 -10.03 -8.22 15.03
C LYS A 146 -8.52 -8.17 14.76
N PRO A 147 -8.05 -7.35 13.81
CA PRO A 147 -6.63 -7.22 13.57
C PRO A 147 -5.93 -6.73 14.83
N VAL A 148 -5.02 -7.54 15.36
CA VAL A 148 -4.25 -7.19 16.55
C VAL A 148 -3.13 -6.26 16.09
N ARG A 149 -3.16 -5.01 16.58
CA ARG A 149 -2.09 -4.05 16.33
C ARG A 149 -0.94 -4.31 17.29
N ILE A 150 0.15 -4.88 16.79
CA ILE A 150 1.33 -5.20 17.59
C ILE A 150 2.33 -4.07 17.43
N LEU A 151 2.75 -3.47 18.54
CA LEU A 151 3.89 -2.56 18.56
C LEU A 151 5.19 -3.36 18.44
N LYS A 152 5.65 -3.60 17.21
CA LYS A 152 7.05 -3.94 17.00
C LYS A 152 7.87 -2.65 17.14
N ASN A 153 8.69 -2.56 18.19
CA ASN A 153 9.78 -1.59 18.22
C ASN A 153 10.76 -2.00 17.11
N GLN A 154 10.59 -1.48 15.90
CA GLN A 154 11.60 -1.57 14.84
C GLN A 154 12.80 -0.71 15.27
N LYS A 155 13.61 -1.22 16.21
CA LYS A 155 14.95 -0.68 16.45
C LYS A 155 15.74 -1.06 15.22
N ASN A 156 16.25 -0.07 14.48
CA ASN A 156 17.15 -0.34 13.38
C ASN A 156 18.45 -0.93 13.96
N PHE A 157 18.53 -2.26 14.03
CA PHE A 157 19.67 -2.98 14.60
C PHE A 157 20.97 -2.77 13.81
N LYS A 158 20.88 -2.25 12.58
CA LYS A 158 22.04 -1.86 11.77
C LYS A 158 22.60 -0.48 12.15
N LEU A 159 21.83 0.35 12.86
CA LEU A 159 22.30 1.66 13.30
C LEU A 159 23.15 1.51 14.57
N SER A 160 24.41 1.96 14.54
CA SER A 160 25.26 1.96 15.72
C SER A 160 24.63 2.82 16.82
N PRO A 161 24.60 2.37 18.08
CA PRO A 161 24.05 3.16 19.18
C PRO A 161 24.86 4.45 19.35
N ASP A 162 24.16 5.58 19.51
CA ASP A 162 24.81 6.87 19.77
C ASP A 162 25.65 6.80 21.04
N ILE A 163 26.95 7.08 20.91
CA ILE A 163 27.87 7.12 22.04
C ILE A 163 27.58 8.39 22.83
N LYS A 164 27.08 8.22 24.05
CA LYS A 164 26.79 9.31 24.98
C LYS A 164 27.84 9.37 26.08
N ILE A 165 28.09 10.58 26.57
CA ILE A 165 28.98 10.82 27.71
C ILE A 165 28.17 10.66 28.98
N SER A 166 28.52 9.67 29.78
CA SER A 166 27.88 9.37 31.05
C SER A 166 28.62 10.04 32.21
N LYS A 167 27.97 10.09 33.38
CA LYS A 167 28.63 10.59 34.60
C LYS A 167 29.84 9.73 35.00
N LYS A 168 29.83 8.44 34.66
CA LYS A 168 30.94 7.51 34.93
C LYS A 168 32.19 7.86 34.12
N ASP A 169 32.00 8.28 32.87
CA ASP A 169 33.12 8.65 31.98
C ASP A 169 33.86 9.90 32.49
N ARG A 170 33.15 10.83 33.12
CA ARG A 170 33.74 12.02 33.75
C ARG A 170 34.59 11.69 34.97
N LEU A 171 34.20 10.69 35.74
CA LEU A 171 34.99 10.22 36.89
C LEU A 171 36.21 9.41 36.43
N LYS A 172 36.11 8.75 35.27
CA LYS A 172 37.15 7.89 34.71
C LYS A 172 38.25 8.68 34.01
N TYR A 173 37.92 9.78 33.34
CA TYR A 173 38.85 10.60 32.56
C TYR A 173 38.81 12.06 33.02
N SER A 174 39.93 12.54 33.60
CA SER A 174 40.04 13.92 34.09
C SER A 174 39.90 14.95 32.98
N GLU A 175 40.36 14.64 31.77
CA GLU A 175 40.27 15.53 30.62
C GLU A 175 38.79 15.79 30.23
N ILE A 176 37.93 14.78 30.33
CA ILE A 176 36.48 14.93 30.06
C ILE A 176 35.83 15.83 31.12
N GLU A 177 36.27 15.74 32.37
CA GLU A 177 35.77 16.61 33.44
C GLU A 177 36.18 18.07 33.23
N ASP A 178 37.39 18.33 32.75
CA ASP A 178 37.83 19.70 32.44
C ASP A 178 37.05 20.31 31.26
N TYR A 179 36.81 19.53 30.20
CA TYR A 179 35.89 19.94 29.14
C TYR A 179 34.46 20.14 29.64
N TYR A 180 33.99 19.33 30.59
CA TYR A 180 32.67 19.50 31.20
C TYR A 180 32.58 20.80 31.99
N LYS A 181 33.60 21.15 32.80
CA LYS A 181 33.67 22.44 33.51
C LYS A 181 33.65 23.61 32.53
N TYR A 182 34.40 23.52 31.44
CA TYR A 182 34.39 24.53 30.39
C TYR A 182 33.03 24.63 29.70
N LYS A 183 32.36 23.51 29.43
CA LYS A 183 30.98 23.48 28.94
C LYS A 183 30.00 24.16 29.90
N GLN A 184 30.12 23.95 31.21
CA GLN A 184 29.30 24.65 32.21
C GLN A 184 29.55 26.15 32.19
N TYR A 185 30.81 26.57 32.08
CA TYR A 185 31.16 27.97 31.91
C TYR A 185 30.50 28.59 30.65
N LEU A 186 30.55 27.90 29.50
CA LEU A 186 29.88 28.35 28.28
C LEU A 186 28.34 28.39 28.41
N LEU A 187 27.75 27.45 29.14
CA LEU A 187 26.30 27.45 29.44
C LEU A 187 25.91 28.64 30.31
N ASN A 188 26.73 28.98 31.32
CA ASN A 188 26.51 30.18 32.14
C ASN A 188 26.60 31.45 31.30
N LEU A 189 27.59 31.55 30.40
CA LEU A 189 27.66 32.66 29.44
C LEU A 189 26.46 32.71 28.49
N LYS A 190 25.87 31.56 28.12
CA LYS A 190 24.68 31.50 27.27
C LYS A 190 23.42 31.96 28.01
N ASN A 191 23.29 31.65 29.28
CA ASN A 191 22.07 31.92 30.05
C ASN A 191 22.08 33.31 30.71
N ASP A 192 23.24 33.76 31.22
CA ASP A 192 23.33 34.98 32.02
C ASP A 192 23.71 36.21 31.18
N LYS A 193 22.74 37.08 30.94
CA LYS A 193 22.93 38.30 30.15
C LYS A 193 23.87 39.32 30.84
N GLU A 194 23.69 39.52 32.13
CA GLU A 194 24.48 40.46 32.93
C GLU A 194 25.96 40.06 32.98
N HIS A 195 26.22 38.76 33.16
CA HIS A 195 27.58 38.22 33.16
C HIS A 195 28.30 38.47 31.83
N ARG A 196 27.60 38.32 30.68
CA ARG A 196 28.16 38.66 29.36
C ARG A 196 28.48 40.14 29.20
N GLU A 197 27.62 41.02 29.70
CA GLU A 197 27.82 42.46 29.59
C GLU A 197 29.02 42.92 30.44
N ASN A 198 29.15 42.39 31.65
CA ASN A 198 30.29 42.66 32.53
C ASN A 198 31.60 42.12 31.92
N LEU A 199 31.58 40.91 31.35
CA LEU A 199 32.74 40.34 30.64
C LEU A 199 33.11 41.16 29.39
N SER A 200 32.12 41.67 28.65
CA SER A 200 32.40 42.52 27.48
C SER A 200 33.05 43.86 27.87
N LYS A 201 32.70 44.41 29.03
CA LYS A 201 33.30 45.64 29.55
C LYS A 201 34.73 45.39 30.02
N SER A 202 34.98 44.31 30.76
CA SER A 202 36.33 44.00 31.26
C SER A 202 37.32 43.65 30.14
N ILE A 203 36.88 42.95 29.09
CA ILE A 203 37.73 42.59 27.94
C ILE A 203 38.10 43.83 27.11
N ASN A 204 37.16 44.76 26.90
CA ASN A 204 37.43 46.01 26.16
C ASN A 204 38.43 46.92 26.87
N SER A 205 38.41 46.95 28.21
CA SER A 205 39.38 47.73 28.99
C SER A 205 40.82 47.19 28.86
N ASN A 206 40.99 45.89 28.64
CA ASN A 206 42.30 45.24 28.69
C ASN A 206 42.93 44.95 27.32
N ASN A 207 42.17 44.92 26.23
CA ASN A 207 42.70 44.53 24.91
C ASN A 207 42.00 45.24 23.74
N VAL A 208 42.61 46.32 23.24
CA VAL A 208 42.12 47.13 22.10
C VAL A 208 42.04 46.32 20.77
N LYS A 209 42.73 45.18 20.67
CA LYS A 209 42.82 44.37 19.44
C LYS A 209 41.69 43.36 19.23
N LEU A 210 40.87 43.05 20.24
CA LEU A 210 39.81 42.04 20.12
C LEU A 210 38.50 42.66 19.60
N ARG A 211 37.89 42.07 18.58
CA ARG A 211 36.62 42.53 17.96
C ARG A 211 35.36 42.27 18.82
N ILE A 212 35.46 42.23 20.15
CA ILE A 212 34.33 41.94 21.05
C ILE A 212 33.76 43.26 21.55
N LYS A 213 32.71 43.77 20.90
CA LYS A 213 32.17 45.10 21.22
C LYS A 213 30.97 45.04 22.15
N LYS A 214 30.22 43.93 22.16
CA LYS A 214 28.97 43.79 22.92
C LYS A 214 28.87 42.41 23.57
N GLY A 215 28.07 42.29 24.64
CA GLY A 215 27.70 41.00 25.24
C GLY A 215 27.09 40.01 24.23
N GLY A 216 26.47 40.51 23.15
CA GLY A 216 25.97 39.69 22.04
C GLY A 216 27.07 38.94 21.25
N ASP A 217 28.29 39.47 21.18
CA ASP A 217 29.41 38.80 20.50
C ASP A 217 29.90 37.60 21.32
N ILE A 218 29.91 37.75 22.64
CA ILE A 218 30.24 36.67 23.61
C ILE A 218 29.17 35.57 23.56
N TYR A 219 27.89 35.94 23.42
CA TYR A 219 26.81 34.96 23.23
C TYR A 219 27.00 34.13 21.94
N ARG A 220 27.33 34.79 20.82
CA ARG A 220 27.61 34.10 19.55
C ARG A 220 28.82 33.18 19.66
N PHE A 221 29.85 33.61 20.39
CA PHE A 221 31.02 32.79 20.70
C PHE A 221 30.62 31.55 21.51
N ALA A 222 29.88 31.70 22.60
CA ALA A 222 29.45 30.58 23.44
C ALA A 222 28.60 29.56 22.66
N ILE A 223 27.68 30.01 21.80
CA ILE A 223 26.89 29.12 20.95
C ILE A 223 27.74 28.35 19.96
N LYS A 224 28.74 28.98 19.34
CA LYS A 224 29.64 28.32 18.39
C LYS A 224 30.55 27.31 19.06
N GLN A 225 31.01 27.60 20.28
CA GLN A 225 31.96 26.75 21.00
C GLN A 225 31.29 25.57 21.73
N LEU A 226 30.04 25.72 22.18
CA LEU A 226 29.29 24.65 22.85
C LEU A 226 29.25 23.29 22.10
N PRO A 227 28.94 23.23 20.79
CA PRO A 227 28.97 21.97 20.04
C PRO A 227 30.40 21.45 19.87
N LEU A 228 31.39 22.31 19.63
CA LEU A 228 32.79 21.92 19.46
C LEU A 228 33.34 21.24 20.72
N VAL A 229 33.08 21.83 21.90
CA VAL A 229 33.46 21.23 23.18
C VAL A 229 32.77 19.88 23.39
N GLN A 230 31.53 19.73 22.94
CA GLN A 230 30.82 18.46 23.06
C GLN A 230 31.41 17.40 22.13
N ASP A 231 31.86 17.78 20.94
CA ASP A 231 32.56 16.90 19.99
C ASP A 231 33.94 16.52 20.53
N ASP A 232 34.69 17.46 21.12
CA ASP A 232 35.99 17.22 21.75
C ASP A 232 35.86 16.21 22.90
N MET A 233 34.84 16.37 23.76
CA MET A 233 34.58 15.40 24.83
C MET A 233 34.29 13.99 24.29
N LEU A 234 33.59 13.89 23.14
CA LEU A 234 33.33 12.61 22.48
C LEU A 234 34.60 12.02 21.88
N GLN A 235 35.45 12.84 21.25
CA GLN A 235 36.73 12.39 20.70
C GLN A 235 37.67 11.86 21.77
N VAL A 236 37.78 12.54 22.92
CA VAL A 236 38.60 12.08 24.06
C VAL A 236 38.12 10.71 24.52
N LYS A 237 36.81 10.52 24.66
CA LYS A 237 36.23 9.22 25.02
C LYS A 237 36.60 8.14 23.99
N LEU A 238 36.43 8.42 22.70
CA LEU A 238 36.76 7.47 21.61
C LEU A 238 38.25 7.10 21.59
N GLN A 239 39.15 8.07 21.77
CA GLN A 239 40.59 7.84 21.80
C GLN A 239 41.03 7.01 23.01
N LYS A 240 40.48 7.29 24.19
CA LYS A 240 40.89 6.66 25.45
C LYS A 240 40.28 5.27 25.64
N ASP A 241 39.03 5.06 25.24
CA ASP A 241 38.40 3.74 25.32
C ASP A 241 39.00 2.76 24.29
N LYS A 242 39.71 3.24 23.24
CA LYS A 242 40.31 2.42 22.16
C LYS A 242 39.35 1.36 21.63
N ASN A 243 38.05 1.66 21.60
CA ASN A 243 37.05 0.69 21.19
C ASN A 243 37.25 0.36 19.72
N ILE A 244 37.30 -0.93 19.39
CA ILE A 244 37.14 -1.41 18.02
C ILE A 244 35.75 -0.96 17.57
N ILE A 245 35.70 0.12 16.79
CA ILE A 245 34.47 0.52 16.11
C ILE A 245 34.32 -0.46 14.97
N TRP A 246 33.56 -1.53 15.21
CA TRP A 246 33.05 -2.36 14.13
C TRP A 246 32.31 -1.41 13.19
N LYS A 247 32.80 -1.31 11.94
CA LYS A 247 32.06 -0.57 10.91
C LYS A 247 30.65 -1.16 10.93
N ALA A 248 29.65 -0.30 11.13
CA ALA A 248 28.28 -0.74 10.96
C ALA A 248 28.19 -1.43 9.60
N PRO A 249 27.44 -2.54 9.47
CA PRO A 249 27.15 -3.07 8.15
C PRO A 249 26.68 -1.89 7.31
N LEU A 250 27.29 -1.71 6.14
CA LEU A 250 26.93 -0.62 5.24
C LEU A 250 25.41 -0.63 5.12
N LYS A 251 24.80 0.57 5.14
CA LYS A 251 23.38 0.71 4.78
C LYS A 251 23.21 -0.10 3.51
N ASP A 252 22.25 -1.02 3.45
CA ASP A 252 21.98 -1.81 2.25
C ASP A 252 21.90 -0.81 1.11
N SER A 253 23.00 -0.67 0.40
CA SER A 253 22.94 -0.08 -0.89
C SER A 253 22.18 -1.15 -1.64
N CYS A 254 21.09 -0.81 -2.29
CA CYS A 254 20.53 -1.68 -3.32
C CYS A 254 21.53 -1.93 -4.48
N ASN A 255 22.84 -1.79 -4.23
CA ASN A 255 23.97 -1.97 -5.11
C ASN A 255 24.97 -3.00 -4.58
N ASP A 256 24.74 -3.61 -3.40
CA ASP A 256 25.44 -4.85 -3.07
C ASP A 256 24.73 -5.98 -3.82
N ILE A 257 25.42 -6.46 -4.85
CA ILE A 257 25.06 -7.54 -5.77
C ILE A 257 25.15 -8.88 -5.01
N ASN A 258 24.41 -8.99 -3.92
CA ASN A 258 23.80 -10.24 -3.51
C ASN A 258 22.32 -10.06 -3.82
N ILE A 259 22.01 -10.11 -5.12
CA ILE A 259 20.65 -10.44 -5.53
C ILE A 259 20.45 -11.82 -4.94
N ASP A 260 19.61 -11.93 -3.90
CA ASP A 260 19.17 -13.24 -3.42
C ASP A 260 18.51 -13.91 -4.62
N CYS A 261 19.28 -14.75 -5.30
CA CYS A 261 18.91 -15.40 -6.55
C CYS A 261 17.66 -16.27 -6.36
N ASP A 262 17.44 -16.75 -5.14
CA ASP A 262 16.24 -17.46 -4.69
C ASP A 262 14.97 -16.59 -4.71
N LEU A 263 15.09 -15.26 -4.77
CA LEU A 263 13.98 -14.31 -4.86
C LEU A 263 13.73 -13.83 -6.31
N ILE A 264 14.50 -14.31 -7.29
CA ILE A 264 14.28 -13.95 -8.70
C ILE A 264 13.05 -14.68 -9.21
N ASP A 265 11.93 -13.98 -9.23
CA ASP A 265 10.73 -14.44 -9.93
C ASP A 265 10.94 -14.38 -11.45
N MET A 266 11.15 -15.54 -12.07
CA MET A 266 11.34 -15.70 -13.53
C MET A 266 10.05 -15.47 -14.34
N PHE A 267 8.90 -15.28 -13.66
CA PHE A 267 7.65 -14.83 -14.27
C PHE A 267 7.48 -13.31 -14.25
N ASP A 268 8.26 -12.57 -13.45
CA ASP A 268 8.17 -11.11 -13.34
C ASP A 268 9.04 -10.41 -14.41
N PRO A 269 8.45 -9.56 -15.27
CA PRO A 269 9.18 -8.72 -16.23
C PRO A 269 10.31 -7.89 -15.62
N VAL A 270 10.15 -7.37 -14.40
CA VAL A 270 11.14 -6.51 -13.75
C VAL A 270 12.40 -7.31 -13.41
N HIS A 271 12.21 -8.49 -12.84
CA HIS A 271 13.31 -9.39 -12.46
C HIS A 271 14.03 -9.94 -13.67
N VAL A 272 13.29 -10.40 -14.70
CA VAL A 272 13.89 -10.87 -15.96
C VAL A 272 14.66 -9.76 -16.66
N LYS A 273 14.17 -8.52 -16.64
CA LYS A 273 14.89 -7.37 -17.22
C LYS A 273 16.22 -7.10 -16.52
N ALA A 274 16.27 -7.24 -15.20
CA ALA A 274 17.50 -7.14 -14.42
C ALA A 274 18.45 -8.32 -14.73
N LEU A 275 17.93 -9.55 -14.80
CA LEU A 275 18.70 -10.76 -15.15
C LEU A 275 19.36 -10.65 -16.54
N LEU A 276 18.63 -10.11 -17.52
CA LEU A 276 19.15 -9.90 -18.87
C LEU A 276 20.26 -8.83 -18.93
N GLN A 277 20.36 -7.95 -17.93
CA GLN A 277 21.43 -6.94 -17.86
C GLN A 277 22.75 -7.51 -17.35
N ILE A 278 22.71 -8.62 -16.60
CA ILE A 278 23.91 -9.24 -16.02
C ILE A 278 24.74 -9.91 -17.13
N LEU A 279 26.01 -9.55 -17.21
CA LEU A 279 26.97 -10.17 -18.12
C LEU A 279 27.16 -11.64 -17.72
N TYR A 280 27.05 -12.54 -18.69
CA TYR A 280 27.43 -13.92 -18.48
C TYR A 280 28.94 -13.99 -18.24
N ASN A 281 29.34 -14.57 -17.12
CA ASN A 281 30.73 -14.84 -16.78
C ASN A 281 30.83 -16.33 -16.51
N ASP A 282 31.61 -17.05 -17.31
CA ASP A 282 31.79 -18.52 -17.20
C ASP A 282 32.27 -18.96 -15.79
N ASN A 283 32.85 -18.04 -15.02
CA ASN A 283 33.29 -18.29 -13.64
C ASN A 283 32.19 -18.09 -12.58
N LEU A 284 31.08 -17.45 -12.93
CA LEU A 284 29.85 -17.35 -12.12
C LEU A 284 28.91 -18.47 -12.56
N ILE A 285 29.25 -19.71 -12.17
CA ILE A 285 28.39 -20.89 -12.36
C ILE A 285 27.27 -20.83 -11.32
N ASP A 286 26.38 -19.86 -11.45
CA ASP A 286 25.11 -19.85 -10.73
C ASP A 286 24.08 -20.60 -11.59
N GLU A 287 23.27 -21.46 -10.96
CA GLU A 287 22.20 -22.24 -11.62
C GLU A 287 21.28 -21.35 -12.48
N ILE A 288 21.11 -20.09 -12.08
CA ILE A 288 20.30 -19.08 -12.78
C ILE A 288 20.97 -18.59 -14.07
N ALA A 289 22.30 -18.47 -14.10
CA ALA A 289 23.02 -18.02 -15.30
C ALA A 289 22.99 -19.09 -16.42
N LEU A 290 23.06 -20.37 -16.02
CA LEU A 290 22.86 -21.51 -16.92
C LEU A 290 21.41 -21.52 -17.45
N SER A 291 20.42 -21.39 -16.57
CA SER A 291 19.00 -21.30 -16.94
C SER A 291 18.71 -20.13 -17.90
N LYS A 292 19.31 -18.94 -17.67
CA LYS A 292 19.18 -17.78 -18.56
C LYS A 292 19.63 -18.11 -19.99
N GLN A 293 20.84 -18.67 -20.16
CA GLN A 293 21.39 -18.96 -21.49
C GLN A 293 20.61 -20.08 -22.20
N ASP A 294 20.22 -21.12 -21.46
CA ASP A 294 19.41 -22.22 -22.01
C ASP A 294 18.06 -21.73 -22.55
N ILE A 295 17.42 -20.81 -21.83
CA ILE A 295 16.16 -20.19 -22.27
C ILE A 295 16.41 -19.27 -23.47
N LEU A 296 17.44 -18.42 -23.44
CA LEU A 296 17.78 -17.52 -24.55
C LEU A 296 18.09 -18.27 -25.85
N ASN A 297 18.78 -19.41 -25.78
CA ASN A 297 19.07 -20.28 -26.93
C ASN A 297 17.80 -20.89 -27.54
N LYS A 298 16.74 -21.06 -26.76
CA LYS A 298 15.44 -21.60 -27.20
C LYS A 298 14.49 -20.50 -27.72
N ILE A 299 14.88 -19.22 -27.70
CA ILE A 299 14.07 -18.09 -28.16
C ILE A 299 14.52 -17.62 -29.54
N GLU A 300 13.56 -17.35 -30.42
CA GLU A 300 13.80 -16.69 -31.69
C GLU A 300 13.89 -15.16 -31.53
N LEU A 301 15.11 -14.64 -31.50
CA LEU A 301 15.39 -13.19 -31.50
C LEU A 301 15.78 -12.69 -32.89
N THR A 302 15.26 -11.53 -33.28
CA THR A 302 15.69 -10.83 -34.51
C THR A 302 17.10 -10.27 -34.36
N ASP A 303 17.81 -10.03 -35.47
CA ASP A 303 19.19 -9.51 -35.43
C ASP A 303 19.32 -8.18 -34.66
N THR A 304 18.34 -7.29 -34.81
CA THR A 304 18.28 -6.03 -34.05
C THR A 304 18.12 -6.27 -32.55
N GLN A 305 17.29 -7.24 -32.14
CA GLN A 305 17.13 -7.63 -30.74
C GLN A 305 18.41 -8.23 -30.16
N LYS A 306 19.14 -9.05 -30.93
CA LYS A 306 20.42 -9.62 -30.50
C LYS A 306 21.47 -8.52 -30.26
N ILE A 307 21.57 -7.56 -31.19
CA ILE A 307 22.48 -6.42 -31.04
C ILE A 307 22.12 -5.61 -29.78
N ILE A 308 20.84 -5.27 -29.60
CA ILE A 308 20.37 -4.53 -28.41
C ILE A 308 20.69 -5.29 -27.13
N LEU A 309 20.44 -6.60 -27.07
CA LEU A 309 20.74 -7.43 -25.90
C LEU A 309 22.24 -7.44 -25.59
N SER A 310 23.09 -7.64 -26.59
CA SER A 310 24.55 -7.64 -26.40
C SER A 310 25.12 -6.30 -25.90
N LEU A 311 24.51 -5.17 -26.29
CA LEU A 311 24.88 -3.85 -25.80
C LEU A 311 24.34 -3.61 -24.38
N TRP A 312 23.15 -4.15 -24.09
CA TRP A 312 22.51 -4.09 -22.78
C TRP A 312 23.32 -4.85 -21.72
N GLU A 313 23.81 -6.05 -22.05
CA GLU A 313 24.67 -6.87 -21.19
C GLU A 313 26.02 -6.20 -20.88
N LYS A 314 26.51 -5.33 -21.77
CA LYS A 314 27.73 -4.53 -21.55
C LYS A 314 27.50 -3.30 -20.66
N GLY A 315 26.27 -3.10 -20.17
CA GLY A 315 25.91 -1.96 -19.32
C GLY A 315 25.79 -0.63 -20.07
N VAL A 316 25.68 -0.65 -21.41
CA VAL A 316 25.51 0.57 -22.22
C VAL A 316 24.13 1.18 -21.96
N THR A 317 24.05 2.50 -21.82
CA THR A 317 22.78 3.16 -21.53
C THR A 317 21.83 3.09 -22.75
N GLN A 318 20.51 3.07 -22.50
CA GLN A 318 19.50 3.03 -23.57
C GLN A 318 19.65 4.19 -24.58
N ASN A 319 20.12 5.35 -24.09
CA ASN A 319 20.38 6.53 -24.92
C ASN A 319 21.56 6.34 -25.86
N GLU A 320 22.61 5.65 -25.42
CA GLU A 320 23.79 5.37 -26.23
C GLU A 320 23.48 4.26 -27.25
N ILE A 321 22.72 3.23 -26.86
CA ILE A 321 22.23 2.19 -27.77
C ILE A 321 21.38 2.83 -28.88
N ALA A 322 20.48 3.74 -28.52
CA ALA A 322 19.64 4.48 -29.46
C ALA A 322 20.49 5.27 -30.49
N LYS A 323 21.54 5.95 -30.02
CA LYS A 323 22.48 6.68 -30.89
C LYS A 323 23.27 5.74 -31.81
N GLN A 324 23.75 4.61 -31.31
CA GLN A 324 24.51 3.63 -32.10
C GLN A 324 23.66 2.97 -33.20
N LEU A 325 22.38 2.72 -32.92
CA LEU A 325 21.46 2.08 -33.86
C LEU A 325 20.68 3.07 -34.73
N GLY A 326 20.79 4.39 -34.49
CA GLY A 326 20.04 5.41 -35.22
C GLY A 326 18.52 5.35 -35.00
N ILE A 327 18.06 4.81 -33.88
CA ILE A 327 16.64 4.66 -33.53
C ILE A 327 16.27 5.50 -32.32
N ALA A 328 14.98 5.81 -32.16
CA ALA A 328 14.51 6.50 -30.96
C ALA A 328 14.73 5.64 -29.70
N GLN A 329 15.11 6.26 -28.57
CA GLN A 329 15.26 5.60 -27.26
C GLN A 329 14.03 4.78 -26.88
N LYS A 330 12.83 5.30 -27.17
CA LYS A 330 11.56 4.60 -26.95
C LYS A 330 11.52 3.24 -27.66
N ASN A 331 12.08 3.14 -28.85
CA ASN A 331 12.11 1.89 -29.61
C ASN A 331 13.08 0.89 -28.98
N VAL A 332 14.22 1.34 -28.44
CA VAL A 332 15.15 0.47 -27.68
C VAL A 332 14.42 -0.16 -26.49
N ASN A 333 13.67 0.64 -25.71
CA ASN A 333 12.87 0.12 -24.60
C ASN A 333 11.82 -0.90 -25.04
N LEU A 334 11.09 -0.61 -26.12
CA LEU A 334 10.13 -1.56 -26.69
C LEU A 334 10.80 -2.87 -27.13
N HIS A 335 12.02 -2.81 -27.68
CA HIS A 335 12.75 -4.02 -28.04
C HIS A 335 13.18 -4.81 -26.81
N ILE A 336 13.67 -4.16 -25.75
CA ILE A 336 14.03 -4.81 -24.48
C ILE A 336 12.80 -5.48 -23.86
N ASP A 337 11.68 -4.76 -23.75
CA ASP A 337 10.46 -5.30 -23.14
C ASP A 337 9.89 -6.48 -23.97
N ARG A 338 10.04 -6.44 -25.30
CA ARG A 338 9.69 -7.60 -26.17
C ARG A 338 10.60 -8.81 -25.94
N ILE A 339 11.89 -8.60 -25.70
CA ILE A 339 12.82 -9.69 -25.39
C ILE A 339 12.43 -10.32 -24.04
N VAL A 340 12.16 -9.50 -23.03
CA VAL A 340 11.70 -9.93 -21.70
C VAL A 340 10.43 -10.77 -21.80
N ASN A 341 9.41 -10.32 -22.55
CA ASN A 341 8.17 -11.07 -22.70
C ASN A 341 8.40 -12.41 -23.42
N LYS A 342 9.21 -12.44 -24.49
CA LYS A 342 9.57 -13.71 -25.16
C LYS A 342 10.28 -14.67 -24.22
N PHE A 343 11.11 -14.14 -23.31
CA PHE A 343 11.80 -14.94 -22.32
C PHE A 343 10.83 -15.56 -21.31
N ILE A 344 9.93 -14.75 -20.74
CA ILE A 344 8.92 -15.21 -19.79
C ILE A 344 7.98 -16.22 -20.44
N ASP A 345 7.53 -15.98 -21.67
CA ASP A 345 6.67 -16.90 -22.41
C ASP A 345 7.36 -18.26 -22.59
N LYS A 346 8.66 -18.25 -22.90
CA LYS A 346 9.43 -19.48 -23.10
C LYS A 346 9.71 -20.21 -21.79
N TYR A 347 10.05 -19.48 -20.74
CA TYR A 347 10.23 -20.03 -19.39
C TYR A 347 8.93 -20.67 -18.89
N THR A 348 7.80 -19.97 -19.03
CA THR A 348 6.47 -20.49 -18.67
C THR A 348 6.15 -21.78 -19.42
N GLU A 349 6.46 -21.85 -20.72
CA GLU A 349 6.27 -23.07 -21.50
C GLU A 349 7.08 -24.25 -20.93
N ILE A 350 8.37 -24.04 -20.65
CA ILE A 350 9.25 -25.07 -20.07
C ILE A 350 8.73 -25.50 -18.69
N TYR A 351 8.39 -24.54 -17.84
CA TYR A 351 7.87 -24.80 -16.49
C TYR A 351 6.58 -25.61 -16.51
N GLU A 352 5.63 -25.26 -17.39
CA GLU A 352 4.37 -26.00 -17.56
C GLU A 352 4.59 -27.42 -18.07
N ASP A 353 5.41 -27.57 -19.11
CA ASP A 353 5.60 -28.83 -19.84
C ASP A 353 6.49 -29.83 -19.06
N GLU A 354 7.52 -29.35 -18.35
CA GLU A 354 8.51 -30.21 -17.68
C GLU A 354 8.25 -30.39 -16.18
N TYR A 355 7.63 -29.41 -15.50
CA TYR A 355 7.49 -29.43 -14.04
C TYR A 355 6.04 -29.45 -13.55
N TYR A 356 5.28 -28.40 -13.84
CA TYR A 356 3.98 -28.15 -13.20
C TYR A 356 2.96 -29.26 -13.49
N TYR A 357 2.74 -29.59 -14.76
CA TYR A 357 1.74 -30.60 -15.15
C TYR A 357 2.23 -32.05 -15.09
N VAL A 358 3.52 -32.23 -14.76
CA VAL A 358 4.16 -33.54 -14.59
C VAL A 358 4.13 -33.95 -13.11
N TYR A 359 4.50 -33.04 -12.21
CA TYR A 359 4.71 -33.37 -10.80
C TYR A 359 3.64 -32.81 -9.84
N LEU A 360 3.06 -31.65 -10.13
CA LEU A 360 2.14 -30.97 -9.19
C LEU A 360 0.67 -31.24 -9.51
N VAL A 361 0.28 -31.07 -10.78
CA VAL A 361 -1.12 -31.17 -11.20
C VAL A 361 -1.23 -32.11 -12.39
N LYS A 362 -2.24 -32.99 -12.42
CA LYS A 362 -2.49 -33.84 -13.59
C LYS A 362 -2.86 -32.98 -14.82
N GLY A 363 -1.93 -32.83 -15.75
CA GLY A 363 -2.17 -32.19 -17.04
C GLY A 363 -3.17 -32.96 -17.91
N LYS A 364 -3.90 -32.24 -18.76
CA LYS A 364 -4.70 -32.86 -19.84
C LYS A 364 -3.93 -32.74 -21.15
N TYR A 365 -3.75 -33.88 -21.81
CA TYR A 365 -2.91 -33.98 -23.01
C TYR A 365 -3.72 -34.38 -24.24
N LYS A 366 -3.27 -33.96 -25.42
CA LYS A 366 -3.87 -34.28 -26.71
C LYS A 366 -2.77 -34.48 -27.77
N LYS A 367 -2.95 -35.48 -28.62
CA LYS A 367 -2.05 -35.74 -29.76
C LYS A 367 -2.35 -34.79 -30.91
N CYS A 368 -1.32 -34.12 -31.43
CA CYS A 368 -1.44 -33.28 -32.62
C CYS A 368 -1.55 -34.13 -33.88
N SER A 369 -2.51 -33.81 -34.75
CA SER A 369 -2.70 -34.56 -36.01
C SER A 369 -1.64 -34.25 -37.08
N LYS A 370 -0.88 -33.15 -36.96
CA LYS A 370 0.15 -32.75 -37.95
C LYS A 370 1.54 -33.24 -37.55
N CYS A 371 2.03 -32.92 -36.35
CA CYS A 371 3.35 -33.35 -35.88
C CYS A 371 3.35 -34.70 -35.14
N GLY A 372 2.18 -35.24 -34.77
CA GLY A 372 2.09 -36.52 -34.06
C GLY A 372 2.47 -36.48 -32.57
N GLU A 373 3.00 -35.37 -32.07
CA GLU A 373 3.42 -35.21 -30.67
C GLU A 373 2.22 -35.09 -29.72
N ILE A 374 2.36 -35.64 -28.52
CA ILE A 374 1.41 -35.48 -27.41
C ILE A 374 1.77 -34.19 -26.67
N LYS A 375 0.85 -33.22 -26.65
CA LYS A 375 1.06 -31.91 -26.01
C LYS A 375 -0.06 -31.58 -25.05
N LEU A 376 0.18 -30.66 -24.12
CA LEU A 376 -0.86 -30.11 -23.25
C LEU A 376 -2.00 -29.47 -24.07
N ILE A 377 -3.24 -29.59 -23.58
CA ILE A 377 -4.43 -29.05 -24.24
C ILE A 377 -4.32 -27.53 -24.50
N GLN A 378 -3.62 -26.78 -23.65
CA GLN A 378 -3.39 -25.33 -23.82
C GLN A 378 -2.60 -24.99 -25.10
N ARG A 379 -1.82 -25.94 -25.62
CA ARG A 379 -1.09 -25.82 -26.90
C ARG A 379 -2.02 -25.98 -28.11
N PHE A 380 -3.32 -26.17 -27.91
CA PHE A 380 -4.36 -26.25 -28.95
C PHE A 380 -5.39 -25.13 -28.81
N ASP A 381 -5.72 -24.47 -29.91
CA ASP A 381 -6.78 -23.45 -29.94
C ASP A 381 -8.14 -24.06 -29.60
N LYS A 382 -8.97 -23.32 -28.85
CA LYS A 382 -10.38 -23.65 -28.67
C LYS A 382 -11.12 -23.48 -30.01
N ASN A 383 -12.01 -24.41 -30.32
CA ASN A 383 -12.86 -24.44 -31.50
C ASN A 383 -14.33 -24.21 -31.12
N GLY A 384 -14.59 -23.11 -30.41
CA GLY A 384 -15.92 -22.77 -29.88
C GLY A 384 -16.48 -23.88 -28.98
N LYS A 385 -17.75 -24.24 -29.16
CA LYS A 385 -18.44 -25.31 -28.41
C LYS A 385 -17.96 -26.73 -28.78
N LYS A 386 -17.17 -26.90 -29.85
CA LYS A 386 -16.71 -28.21 -30.35
C LYS A 386 -15.40 -28.71 -29.71
N GLY A 387 -14.96 -28.10 -28.61
CA GLY A 387 -13.73 -28.48 -27.89
C GLY A 387 -12.47 -27.85 -28.50
N HIS A 388 -11.33 -28.53 -28.44
CA HIS A 388 -10.04 -28.02 -28.96
C HIS A 388 -9.76 -28.52 -30.38
N LYS A 389 -9.05 -27.73 -31.19
CA LYS A 389 -8.61 -28.13 -32.55
C LYS A 389 -7.71 -29.37 -32.51
N SER A 390 -7.62 -30.09 -33.63
CA SER A 390 -6.77 -31.29 -33.79
C SER A 390 -5.30 -30.97 -34.05
N ILE A 391 -5.01 -29.77 -34.58
CA ILE A 391 -3.67 -29.29 -34.90
C ILE A 391 -3.21 -28.34 -33.80
N CYS A 392 -1.98 -28.49 -33.31
CA CYS A 392 -1.40 -27.60 -32.29
C CYS A 392 -1.07 -26.21 -32.87
N LYS A 393 -0.91 -25.21 -31.99
CA LYS A 393 -0.65 -23.81 -32.36
C LYS A 393 0.62 -23.64 -33.21
N ALA A 394 1.72 -24.28 -32.83
CA ALA A 394 3.00 -24.23 -33.57
C ALA A 394 2.83 -24.72 -35.02
N CYS A 395 2.31 -25.94 -35.20
CA CYS A 395 2.04 -26.52 -36.52
C CYS A 395 1.11 -25.69 -37.41
N ARG A 396 0.26 -24.85 -36.80
CA ARG A 396 -0.64 -23.96 -37.50
C ARG A 396 0.06 -22.69 -37.97
N GLN A 397 0.98 -22.14 -37.17
CA GLN A 397 1.82 -21.00 -37.54
C GLN A 397 2.79 -21.35 -38.68
N ASP A 398 3.40 -22.54 -38.66
CA ASP A 398 4.27 -23.02 -39.76
C ASP A 398 3.51 -23.14 -41.10
N GLY A 399 2.22 -23.47 -41.05
CA GLY A 399 1.37 -23.56 -42.23
C GLY A 399 1.01 -22.20 -42.86
N VAL A 400 1.22 -21.11 -42.13
CA VAL A 400 0.97 -19.74 -42.61
C VAL A 400 2.23 -19.15 -43.25
N GLN A 401 3.42 -19.46 -42.73
CA GLN A 401 4.70 -19.01 -43.33
C GLN A 401 4.96 -19.64 -44.71
N ASN A 402 4.51 -20.87 -44.95
CA ASN A 402 4.62 -21.54 -46.26
C ASN A 402 3.49 -21.18 -47.25
N ARG A 403 2.69 -20.14 -46.97
CA ARG A 403 1.62 -19.64 -47.84
C ARG A 403 1.80 -18.17 -48.26
N VAL A 404 3.00 -17.61 -48.06
CA VAL A 404 3.40 -16.29 -48.55
C VAL A 404 4.36 -16.45 -49.73
#